data_AF-A0A8J6S203-F1
#
_entry.id   AF-A0A8J6S203-F1
#
_cell.length_a   1.000
_cell.length_b   1.000
_cell.length_c   1.000
_cell.angle_alpha   90.00
_cell.angle_beta   90.00
_cell.angle_gamma   90.00
#
_symmetry.space_group_name_H-M   'P 1'
#
loop_
_entity.id
_entity.type
_entity.pdbx_description
1 polymer ?
#
loop_
_entity_poly.entity_id
_entity_poly.type
_entity_poly.pdbx_seq_one_letter_code
_entity_poly.pdbx_strand_id
1 'polypeptide(L)'
;MIKSDTGSKGRVQEDGTGRYRFDRMGIMRVGEILRKARETKGWSLQELHNYCGLPASSVSDIENACVTKVQADALETLRVALEPQNPDTGMTYTLGDLYEMMLVREGETNGAKGKS
;
A
#
# COMPACT_ATOMS: atom_id res chain seq x y z
N MET A 1 -0.75 57.92 15.88
CA MET A 1 0.26 56.85 15.80
C MET A 1 -0.46 55.57 15.42
N ILE A 2 -0.29 55.13 14.17
CA ILE A 2 -0.97 53.96 13.58
C ILE A 2 -0.15 52.72 13.91
N LYS A 3 -0.77 51.65 14.43
CA LYS A 3 -0.48 50.27 14.00
C LYS A 3 -1.73 49.41 14.14
N SER A 4 -2.25 49.00 12.99
CA SER A 4 -3.31 48.02 12.80
C SER A 4 -2.77 46.63 13.10
N ASP A 5 -3.48 45.86 13.92
CA ASP A 5 -3.19 44.45 14.15
C ASP A 5 -3.87 43.62 13.04
N THR A 6 -3.09 43.25 12.03
CA THR A 6 -3.52 42.35 10.96
C THR A 6 -3.31 40.91 11.41
N GLY A 7 -4.41 40.26 11.81
CA GLY A 7 -4.48 38.81 11.96
C GLY A 7 -4.12 38.11 10.65
N SER A 8 -2.99 37.43 10.63
CA SER A 8 -2.60 36.51 9.57
C SER A 8 -3.50 35.28 9.60
N LYS A 9 -4.58 35.30 8.81
CA LYS A 9 -5.26 34.07 8.39
C LYS A 9 -4.31 33.29 7.48
N GLY A 10 -3.69 32.25 8.02
CA GLY A 10 -2.92 31.29 7.23
C GLY A 10 -3.79 30.78 6.09
N ARG A 11 -3.40 31.08 4.86
CA ARG A 11 -3.97 30.45 3.67
C ARG A 11 -3.60 28.97 3.75
N VAL A 12 -4.60 28.10 3.93
CA VAL A 12 -4.46 26.69 3.59
C VAL A 12 -4.25 26.66 2.09
N GLN A 13 -3.02 26.37 1.65
CA GLN A 13 -2.79 26.00 0.26
C GLN A 13 -3.57 24.70 0.04
N GLU A 14 -4.62 24.76 -0.77
CA GLU A 14 -5.15 23.57 -1.42
C GLU A 14 -4.08 23.11 -2.40
N ASP A 15 -3.19 22.23 -1.95
CA ASP A 15 -2.35 21.49 -2.87
C ASP A 15 -3.25 20.50 -3.62
N GLY A 16 -3.12 20.44 -4.94
CA GLY A 16 -3.93 19.57 -5.82
C GLY A 16 -3.70 18.07 -5.59
N THR A 17 -3.12 17.68 -4.46
CA THR A 17 -2.97 16.29 -4.03
C THR A 17 -4.34 15.86 -3.49
N GLY A 18 -5.11 15.15 -4.31
CA GLY A 18 -6.31 14.49 -3.81
C GLY A 18 -5.95 13.69 -2.56
N ARG A 19 -6.79 13.71 -1.53
CA ARG A 19 -6.56 12.87 -0.36
C ARG A 19 -6.65 11.41 -0.81
N TYR A 20 -5.72 10.57 -0.37
CA TYR A 20 -5.75 9.13 -0.66
C TYR A 20 -5.98 8.37 0.64
N ARG A 21 -6.68 7.24 0.53
CA ARG A 21 -6.84 6.29 1.63
C ARG A 21 -6.50 4.89 1.15
N PHE A 22 -6.05 4.06 2.09
CA PHE A 22 -5.90 2.64 1.84
C PHE A 22 -7.27 1.98 1.64
N ASP A 23 -7.39 1.22 0.57
CA ASP A 23 -8.54 0.39 0.26
C ASP A 23 -8.30 -1.06 0.70
N ARG A 24 -9.31 -1.66 1.34
CA ARG A 24 -9.19 -3.01 1.88
C ARG A 24 -9.04 -4.06 0.79
N MET A 25 -9.72 -3.91 -0.35
CA MET A 25 -9.60 -4.85 -1.47
C MET A 25 -8.21 -4.74 -2.11
N GLY A 26 -7.69 -3.52 -2.20
CA GLY A 26 -6.32 -3.27 -2.62
C GLY A 26 -5.28 -3.98 -1.74
N ILE A 27 -5.39 -3.84 -0.41
CA ILE A 27 -4.50 -4.53 0.54
C ILE A 27 -4.61 -6.04 0.40
N MET A 28 -5.82 -6.60 0.26
CA MET A 28 -6.03 -8.03 0.04
C MET A 28 -5.32 -8.52 -1.23
N ARG A 29 -5.44 -7.78 -2.32
CA ARG A 29 -4.80 -8.13 -3.59
C ARG A 29 -3.28 -8.12 -3.49
N VAL A 30 -2.71 -7.10 -2.86
CA VAL A 30 -1.25 -7.03 -2.65
C VAL A 30 -0.77 -8.14 -1.73
N GLY A 31 -1.48 -8.44 -0.65
CA GLY A 31 -1.16 -9.56 0.24
C GLY A 31 -1.12 -10.90 -0.51
N GLU A 32 -2.10 -11.15 -1.39
CA GLU A 32 -2.15 -12.36 -2.22
C GLU A 32 -0.98 -12.43 -3.22
N ILE A 33 -0.63 -11.31 -3.87
CA ILE A 33 0.52 -11.22 -4.79
C ILE A 33 1.82 -11.62 -4.07
N LEU A 34 2.06 -11.04 -2.89
CA LEU A 34 3.26 -11.33 -2.10
C LEU A 34 3.29 -12.78 -1.64
N ARG A 35 2.16 -13.30 -1.13
CA ARG A 35 2.03 -14.68 -0.70
C ARG A 35 2.33 -15.66 -1.84
N LYS A 36 1.73 -15.46 -3.02
CA LYS A 36 1.98 -16.30 -4.19
C LYS A 36 3.43 -16.27 -4.62
N ALA A 37 4.07 -15.10 -4.61
CA ALA A 37 5.50 -14.98 -4.94
C ALA A 37 6.38 -15.76 -3.94
N ARG A 38 6.09 -15.65 -2.63
CA ARG A 38 6.80 -16.40 -1.59
C ARG A 38 6.61 -17.91 -1.76
N GLU A 39 5.37 -18.37 -1.93
CA GLU A 39 5.06 -19.79 -2.10
C GLU A 39 5.67 -20.36 -3.40
N THR A 40 5.71 -19.57 -4.48
CA THR A 40 6.36 -19.97 -5.75
C THR A 40 7.87 -20.09 -5.62
N LYS A 41 8.52 -19.22 -4.81
CA LYS A 41 9.93 -19.38 -4.44
C LYS A 41 10.18 -20.59 -3.52
N GLY A 42 9.13 -21.25 -3.03
CA GLY A 42 9.22 -22.36 -2.10
C GLY A 42 9.61 -21.95 -0.68
N TRP A 43 9.49 -20.66 -0.34
CA TRP A 43 9.90 -20.14 0.96
C TRP A 43 8.76 -20.21 1.98
N SER A 44 9.08 -20.68 3.18
CA SER A 44 8.28 -20.49 4.38
C SER A 44 8.37 -19.03 4.88
N LEU A 45 7.45 -18.64 5.76
CA LEU A 45 7.52 -17.34 6.44
C LEU A 45 8.81 -17.20 7.27
N GLN A 46 9.29 -18.30 7.87
CA GLN A 46 10.53 -18.30 8.65
C GLN A 46 11.76 -18.09 7.77
N GLU A 47 11.80 -18.70 6.58
CA GLU A 47 12.90 -18.50 5.64
C GLU A 47 12.92 -17.07 5.11
N LEU A 48 11.75 -16.50 4.79
CA LEU A 48 11.67 -15.09 4.41
C LEU A 48 12.10 -14.16 5.54
N HIS A 49 11.70 -14.44 6.79
CA HIS A 49 12.19 -13.72 7.96
C HIS A 49 13.72 -13.78 8.05
N ASN A 50 14.31 -14.97 7.92
CA ASN A 50 15.76 -15.15 7.97
C ASN A 50 16.47 -14.40 6.82
N TYR A 51 15.80 -14.25 5.67
CA TYR A 51 16.35 -13.58 4.50
C TYR A 51 16.33 -12.04 4.62
N CYS A 52 15.20 -11.44 4.99
CA CYS A 52 15.03 -9.98 4.97
C CYS A 52 14.86 -9.32 6.35
N GLY A 53 14.82 -10.10 7.43
CA GLY A 53 14.72 -9.60 8.80
C GLY A 53 13.31 -9.13 9.21
N LEU A 54 12.32 -9.15 8.33
CA LEU A 54 10.95 -8.81 8.70
C LEU A 54 10.33 -9.90 9.58
N PRO A 55 9.69 -9.57 10.71
CA PRO A 55 9.05 -10.57 11.56
C PRO A 55 8.03 -11.40 10.79
N ALA A 56 8.09 -12.74 10.93
CA ALA A 56 7.17 -13.65 10.24
C ALA A 56 5.69 -13.34 10.50
N SER A 57 5.35 -12.84 11.70
CA SER A 57 4.01 -12.38 12.05
C SER A 57 3.59 -11.15 11.23
N SER A 58 4.47 -10.15 11.10
CA SER A 58 4.20 -8.97 10.28
C SER A 58 4.01 -9.33 8.81
N VAL A 59 4.82 -10.26 8.28
CA VAL A 59 4.64 -10.77 6.92
C VAL A 59 3.29 -11.47 6.78
N SER A 60 2.95 -12.36 7.72
CA SER A 60 1.66 -13.05 7.75
C SER A 60 0.47 -12.09 7.80
N ASP A 61 0.57 -11.01 8.59
CA ASP A 61 -0.49 -10.01 8.69
C ASP A 61 -0.66 -9.22 7.39
N ILE A 62 0.42 -8.96 6.66
CA ILE A 62 0.38 -8.33 5.33
C ILE A 62 -0.23 -9.29 4.30
N GLU A 63 0.29 -10.52 4.22
CA GLU A 63 -0.16 -11.54 3.24
C GLU A 63 -1.64 -11.88 3.37
N ASN A 64 -2.18 -11.86 4.60
CA ASN A 64 -3.58 -12.17 4.88
C ASN A 64 -4.46 -10.92 5.04
N ALA A 65 -3.93 -9.72 4.77
CA ALA A 65 -4.61 -8.44 4.92
C ALA A 65 -5.22 -8.21 6.33
N CYS A 66 -4.54 -8.69 7.38
CA CYS A 66 -4.87 -8.38 8.76
C CYS A 66 -4.48 -6.94 9.16
N VAL A 67 -3.71 -6.25 8.31
CA VAL A 67 -3.35 -4.83 8.47
C VAL A 67 -4.35 -3.88 7.78
N THR A 68 -4.46 -2.67 8.30
CA THR A 68 -5.25 -1.58 7.69
C THR A 68 -4.43 -0.66 6.80
N LYS A 69 -3.10 -0.70 6.94
CA LYS A 69 -2.13 0.08 6.17
C LYS A 69 -0.84 -0.74 6.05
N VAL A 70 -0.19 -0.66 4.90
CA VAL A 70 1.12 -1.27 4.67
C VAL A 70 2.18 -0.16 4.67
N GLN A 71 3.23 -0.34 5.47
CA GLN A 71 4.36 0.61 5.52
C GLN A 71 5.24 0.45 4.28
N ALA A 72 5.73 1.57 3.74
CA ALA A 72 6.50 1.58 2.50
C ALA A 72 7.77 0.72 2.59
N ASP A 73 8.52 0.86 3.68
CA ASP A 73 9.76 0.11 3.89
C ASP A 73 9.54 -1.39 3.97
N ALA A 74 8.46 -1.83 4.63
CA ALA A 74 8.11 -3.23 4.72
C ALA A 74 7.69 -3.77 3.34
N LEU A 75 6.89 -3.00 2.58
CA LEU A 75 6.48 -3.38 1.24
C LEU A 75 7.66 -3.47 0.28
N GLU A 76 8.58 -2.50 0.32
CA GLU A 76 9.78 -2.50 -0.51
C GLU A 76 10.69 -3.68 -0.18
N THR A 77 10.87 -3.95 1.12
CA THR A 77 11.66 -5.09 1.58
C THR A 77 11.06 -6.42 1.06
N LEU A 78 9.75 -6.59 1.15
CA LEU A 78 9.06 -7.77 0.61
C LEU A 78 9.15 -7.83 -0.91
N ARG A 79 8.96 -6.71 -1.61
CA ARG A 79 9.04 -6.63 -3.07
C ARG A 79 10.42 -7.04 -3.59
N VAL A 80 11.49 -6.54 -2.97
CA VAL A 80 12.87 -6.89 -3.33
C VAL A 80 13.17 -8.35 -3.02
N ALA A 81 12.74 -8.86 -1.87
CA ALA A 81 12.99 -10.26 -1.49
C ALA A 81 12.22 -11.26 -2.38
N LEU A 82 10.97 -10.95 -2.71
CA LEU A 82 10.06 -11.87 -3.37
C LEU A 82 9.97 -11.70 -4.88
N GLU A 83 10.35 -10.53 -5.40
CA GLU A 83 10.29 -10.18 -6.82
C GLU A 83 8.97 -10.61 -7.49
N PRO A 84 7.81 -10.17 -6.94
CA PRO A 84 6.51 -10.64 -7.41
C PRO A 84 6.29 -10.25 -8.87
N GLN A 85 5.97 -11.22 -9.71
CA GLN A 85 5.77 -11.01 -11.16
C GLN A 85 4.35 -10.56 -11.47
N ASN A 86 4.23 -9.54 -12.33
CA ASN A 86 2.97 -9.14 -12.94
C ASN A 86 2.65 -10.11 -14.08
N PRO A 87 1.54 -10.88 -14.01
CA PRO A 87 1.20 -11.86 -15.04
C PRO A 87 0.85 -11.21 -16.38
N ASP A 88 0.43 -9.94 -16.39
CA ASP A 88 0.01 -9.25 -17.61
C ASP A 88 1.21 -8.72 -18.41
N THR A 89 2.28 -8.31 -17.71
CA THR A 89 3.46 -7.70 -18.34
C THR A 89 4.69 -8.61 -18.34
N GLY A 90 4.71 -9.65 -17.50
CA GLY A 90 5.88 -10.49 -17.26
C GLY A 90 7.01 -9.79 -16.50
N MET A 91 6.78 -8.58 -16.00
CA MET A 91 7.75 -7.79 -15.26
C MET A 91 7.50 -7.89 -13.75
N THR A 92 8.54 -7.71 -12.94
CA THR A 92 8.39 -7.56 -11.49
C THR A 92 7.57 -6.31 -11.16
N TYR A 93 6.57 -6.44 -10.29
CA TYR A 93 5.85 -5.28 -9.76
C TYR A 93 6.82 -4.29 -9.11
N THR A 94 6.65 -3.01 -9.43
CA THR A 94 7.33 -1.92 -8.77
C THR A 94 6.64 -1.57 -7.44
N LEU A 95 7.31 -0.80 -6.59
CA LEU A 95 6.69 -0.29 -5.36
C LEU A 95 5.46 0.56 -5.67
N GLY A 96 5.53 1.34 -6.76
CA GLY A 96 4.43 2.18 -7.25
C GLY A 96 3.20 1.34 -7.62
N ASP A 97 3.38 0.28 -8.41
CA ASP A 97 2.28 -0.59 -8.82
C ASP A 97 1.53 -1.17 -7.62
N LEU A 98 2.28 -1.64 -6.61
CA LEU A 98 1.69 -2.21 -5.40
C LEU A 98 0.97 -1.14 -4.57
N TYR A 99 1.51 0.08 -4.49
CA TYR A 99 0.84 1.18 -3.80
C TYR A 99 -0.42 1.67 -4.51
N GLU A 100 -0.37 1.81 -5.83
CA GLU A 100 -1.52 2.23 -6.63
C GLU A 100 -2.69 1.25 -6.49
N MET A 101 -2.41 -0.06 -6.39
CA MET A 101 -3.44 -1.05 -6.10
C MET A 101 -4.09 -0.88 -4.73
N MET A 102 -3.35 -0.38 -3.74
CA MET A 102 -3.83 -0.23 -2.37
C MET A 102 -4.49 1.13 -2.10
N LEU A 103 -4.32 2.12 -2.96
CA LEU A 103 -4.77 3.49 -2.71
C LEU A 103 -5.97 3.84 -3.57
N VAL A 104 -6.95 4.50 -2.95
CA VAL A 104 -8.09 5.12 -3.65
C VAL A 104 -8.16 6.60 -3.31
N ARG A 105 -8.54 7.40 -4.30
CA ARG A 105 -8.72 8.84 -4.14
C ARG A 105 -10.01 9.12 -3.35
N GLU A 106 -9.92 9.91 -2.29
CA GLU A 106 -11.09 10.39 -1.55
C GLU A 106 -11.93 11.30 -2.45
N GLY A 107 -13.23 10.98 -2.57
CA GLY A 107 -14.16 11.66 -3.48
C GLY A 107 -14.61 10.78 -4.65
N GLU A 108 -13.88 9.70 -4.96
CA GLU A 108 -14.35 8.65 -5.87
C GLU A 108 -15.15 7.62 -5.05
N THR A 109 -16.48 7.69 -5.11
CA THR A 109 -17.31 6.60 -4.63
C THR A 109 -17.11 5.41 -5.57
N ASN A 110 -16.55 4.31 -5.09
CA ASN A 110 -16.73 3.02 -5.77
C ASN A 110 -18.23 2.78 -5.87
N GLY A 111 -18.80 3.00 -7.06
CA GLY A 111 -20.20 2.84 -7.39
C GLY A 111 -20.59 1.37 -7.39
N ALA A 112 -20.50 0.70 -6.25
CA ALA A 112 -21.11 -0.58 -5.99
C ALA A 112 -22.39 -0.38 -5.17
N LYS A 113 -23.35 0.35 -5.75
CA LYS A 113 -24.77 0.20 -5.41
C LYS A 113 -25.51 -0.10 -6.69
N GLY A 114 -25.50 -1.38 -7.07
CA GLY A 114 -26.49 -1.93 -7.98
C GLY A 114 -27.87 -1.61 -7.41
N LYS A 115 -28.65 -0.85 -8.18
CA LYS A 115 -30.08 -0.68 -7.92
C LYS A 115 -30.76 -2.02 -8.21
N SER A 116 -31.43 -2.58 -7.20
CA SER A 116 -32.59 -3.45 -7.40
C SER A 116 -33.82 -2.66 -6.97
#